data_AF-A0A529V5B2-F1
#
_entry.id   AF-A0A529V5B2-F1
#
_cell.length_a   1.000
_cell.length_b   1.000
_cell.length_c   1.000
_cell.angle_alpha   90.00
_cell.angle_beta   90.00
_cell.angle_gamma   90.00
#
_symmetry.space_group_name_H-M   'P 1'
#
loop_
_entity.id
_entity.type
_entity.pdbx_description
1 polymer ?
#
loop_
_entity_poly.entity_id
_entity_poly.type
_entity_poly.pdbx_seq_one_letter_code
_entity_poly.pdbx_strand_id
1 'polypeptide(L)'
;MKQWAAKPEGPVEAVQTNWTIVPANDNANPEDIANTHVERRSAVRPTLSEIFRESAKVDCRRVPVADVSKAKGEHDFELYPIARDVEYGIAKDDKGREHKVVVRIGRLRFSDGTQTEKGFARGIDGKMIMKDLEMPVGAMLRTEDQQERMLGGNGAGGAYVEQSNLYFAQMLGAIEPRYVKGTERRQGRSYSADETRTMLADAYANTPVLPPVKRYRKGLPCGSQRVAESFLGMQKGKKGESGSVAWQDVSTHIVNREVWEATIAMLSDADTNVLDGALTARSLADLGDGSHRRTRERQGRRKLHAANDNLVAALKKSAA
;
A
#
# COMPACT_ATOMS: atom_id res chain seq x y z
N MET A 1 68.99 -36.73 -7.98
CA MET A 1 69.57 -35.36 -7.94
C MET A 1 68.59 -34.38 -8.55
N LYS A 2 68.06 -33.47 -7.73
CA LYS A 2 67.57 -32.09 -7.96
C LYS A 2 66.52 -31.78 -6.89
N GLN A 3 66.99 -31.16 -5.81
CA GLN A 3 66.16 -30.31 -4.94
C GLN A 3 66.08 -28.90 -5.56
N TRP A 4 65.30 -28.03 -4.89
CA TRP A 4 65.10 -26.59 -5.07
C TRP A 4 63.92 -26.24 -6.00
N ALA A 5 62.92 -25.45 -5.60
CA ALA A 5 62.75 -24.62 -4.40
C ALA A 5 61.26 -24.26 -4.22
N ALA A 6 60.89 -23.79 -3.03
CA ALA A 6 59.60 -23.22 -2.63
C ALA A 6 58.55 -24.18 -2.01
N LYS A 7 58.92 -24.84 -0.90
CA LYS A 7 57.94 -25.16 0.15
C LYS A 7 58.19 -24.16 1.30
N PRO A 8 57.22 -23.31 1.68
CA PRO A 8 57.40 -22.41 2.81
C PRO A 8 57.43 -23.22 4.10
N GLU A 9 58.57 -23.20 4.80
CA GLU A 9 58.72 -23.68 6.18
C GLU A 9 58.39 -22.52 7.12
N GLY A 10 57.30 -22.64 7.87
CA GLY A 10 56.83 -21.66 8.87
C GLY A 10 55.30 -21.74 9.05
N PRO A 11 54.75 -21.32 10.21
CA PRO A 11 53.30 -21.23 10.36
C PRO A 11 52.75 -20.27 9.29
N VAL A 12 51.78 -20.74 8.51
CA VAL A 12 51.11 -19.94 7.47
C VAL A 12 50.35 -18.82 8.18
N GLU A 13 50.92 -17.61 8.18
CA GLU A 13 50.18 -16.42 8.60
C GLU A 13 48.98 -16.25 7.66
N ALA A 14 47.79 -16.13 8.24
CA ALA A 14 46.56 -15.97 7.49
C ALA A 14 46.69 -14.72 6.59
N VAL A 15 46.49 -14.91 5.29
CA VAL A 15 46.38 -13.82 4.31
C VAL A 15 45.26 -12.89 4.78
N GLN A 16 45.62 -11.78 5.44
CA GLN A 16 44.70 -10.70 5.72
C GLN A 16 44.46 -9.95 4.42
N THR A 17 43.37 -10.29 3.76
CA THR A 17 42.86 -9.51 2.64
C THR A 17 42.38 -8.16 3.19
N ASN A 18 43.04 -7.06 2.80
CA ASN A 18 42.63 -5.66 3.07
C ASN A 18 41.37 -5.27 2.28
N TRP A 19 40.31 -6.06 2.35
CA TRP A 19 39.00 -5.71 1.81
C TRP A 19 38.16 -5.14 2.96
N THR A 20 38.44 -3.89 3.31
CA THR A 20 37.52 -3.04 4.05
C THR A 20 36.36 -2.68 3.13
N ILE A 21 35.24 -3.38 3.24
CA ILE A 21 33.94 -3.01 2.64
C ILE A 21 33.32 -1.89 3.49
N VAL A 22 34.02 -0.76 3.56
CA VAL A 22 33.44 0.51 4.00
C VAL A 22 33.77 1.49 2.90
N PRO A 23 32.81 1.88 2.05
CA PRO A 23 33.00 3.03 1.19
C PRO A 23 33.38 4.21 2.09
N ALA A 24 34.50 4.87 1.78
CA ALA A 24 34.83 6.15 2.38
C ALA A 24 33.62 7.08 2.18
N ASN A 25 32.99 7.48 3.28
CA ASN A 25 31.87 8.41 3.28
C ASN A 25 32.39 9.84 3.08
N ASP A 26 32.89 10.11 1.87
CA ASP A 26 33.41 11.43 1.46
C ASP A 26 32.44 12.16 0.52
N ASN A 27 31.13 11.89 0.62
CA ASN A 27 30.11 12.70 -0.05
C ASN A 27 29.44 13.66 0.94
N ALA A 28 30.24 14.54 1.53
CA ALA A 28 29.75 15.81 2.06
C ALA A 28 30.03 16.89 1.01
N ASN A 29 29.23 16.92 -0.06
CA ASN A 29 29.13 18.09 -0.91
C ASN A 29 27.91 18.91 -0.44
N PRO A 30 28.10 19.99 0.34
CA PRO A 30 27.00 20.73 0.96
C PRO A 30 26.15 21.54 -0.05
N GLU A 31 26.53 21.62 -1.33
CA GLU A 31 25.75 22.34 -2.35
C GLU A 31 24.67 21.47 -3.04
N ASP A 32 24.78 20.13 -3.01
CA ASP A 32 23.78 19.23 -3.62
C ASP A 32 22.55 18.99 -2.73
N ILE A 33 22.58 19.47 -1.48
CA ILE A 33 21.47 19.39 -0.51
C ILE A 33 20.51 20.60 -0.64
N ALA A 34 20.88 21.63 -1.42
CA ALA A 34 20.05 22.82 -1.61
C ALA A 34 18.75 22.55 -2.39
N ASN A 35 18.68 21.45 -3.16
CA ASN A 35 17.54 21.13 -4.02
C ASN A 35 16.80 19.82 -3.64
N THR A 36 17.10 19.20 -2.51
CA THR A 36 16.30 18.05 -2.04
C THR A 36 15.00 18.54 -1.43
N HIS A 37 13.94 18.50 -2.24
CA HIS A 37 12.59 18.77 -1.78
C HIS A 37 12.17 17.77 -0.70
N VAL A 38 11.48 18.30 0.30
CA VAL A 38 10.85 17.56 1.40
C VAL A 38 9.94 16.47 0.84
N GLU A 39 10.33 15.20 0.95
CA GLU A 39 9.38 14.10 0.79
C GLU A 39 8.47 14.05 2.02
N ARG A 40 7.34 14.74 1.90
CA ARG A 40 6.15 14.58 2.75
C ARG A 40 5.73 13.12 2.70
N ARG A 41 5.90 12.37 3.78
CA ARG A 41 5.19 11.10 3.97
C ARG A 41 3.88 11.35 4.71
N SER A 42 2.85 10.76 4.11
CA SER A 42 1.42 11.03 4.20
C SER A 42 0.82 10.86 5.59
N ALA A 43 -0.07 11.79 5.94
CA ALA A 43 -0.92 11.74 7.12
C ALA A 43 -1.76 10.45 7.14
N VAL A 44 -1.63 9.72 8.24
CA VAL A 44 -2.40 8.56 8.62
C VAL A 44 -3.89 8.94 8.71
N ARG A 45 -4.75 8.29 7.93
CA ARG A 45 -6.21 8.47 7.99
C ARG A 45 -6.89 7.14 7.71
N PRO A 46 -8.01 6.79 8.37
CA PRO A 46 -8.87 5.73 7.90
C PRO A 46 -9.25 6.01 6.44
N THR A 47 -9.48 4.96 5.67
CA THR A 47 -9.91 5.14 4.28
C THR A 47 -11.19 5.97 4.25
N LEU A 48 -11.30 6.89 3.28
CA LEU A 48 -12.50 7.71 3.14
C LEU A 48 -13.76 6.85 3.11
N SER A 49 -13.70 5.68 2.48
CA SER A 49 -14.77 4.68 2.43
C SER A 49 -15.20 4.18 3.81
N GLU A 50 -14.28 3.95 4.73
CA GLU A 50 -14.57 3.50 6.09
C GLU A 50 -15.16 4.64 6.93
N ILE A 51 -14.63 5.86 6.78
CA ILE A 51 -15.23 7.06 7.39
C ILE A 51 -16.69 7.20 6.93
N PHE A 52 -16.93 7.17 5.62
CA PHE A 52 -18.28 7.32 5.06
C PHE A 52 -19.22 6.19 5.48
N ARG A 53 -18.71 4.95 5.55
CA ARG A 53 -19.50 3.80 5.97
C ARG A 53 -19.95 3.93 7.42
N GLU A 54 -19.06 4.33 8.32
CA GLU A 54 -19.41 4.47 9.74
C GLU A 54 -20.21 5.76 9.99
N SER A 55 -19.90 6.86 9.32
CA SER A 55 -20.66 8.11 9.45
C SER A 55 -22.09 7.99 8.91
N ALA A 56 -22.31 7.23 7.83
CA ALA A 56 -23.65 7.00 7.28
C ALA A 56 -24.58 6.22 8.22
N LYS A 57 -24.02 5.49 9.20
CA LYS A 57 -24.81 4.75 10.17
C LYS A 57 -25.30 5.61 11.33
N VAL A 58 -24.83 6.85 11.46
CA VAL A 58 -25.07 7.70 12.64
C VAL A 58 -26.09 8.77 12.33
N ASP A 59 -27.03 8.98 13.25
CA ASP A 59 -28.03 10.04 13.12
C ASP A 59 -27.43 11.37 13.60
N CYS A 60 -27.56 12.43 12.79
CA CYS A 60 -26.94 13.73 13.05
C CYS A 60 -27.98 14.84 13.28
N ARG A 61 -27.70 15.73 14.24
CA ARG A 61 -28.37 17.03 14.43
C ARG A 61 -27.73 18.06 13.53
N ARG A 62 -28.52 19.02 13.07
CA ARG A 62 -27.98 20.30 12.60
C ARG A 62 -27.75 21.22 13.80
N VAL A 63 -26.51 21.67 13.96
CA VAL A 63 -26.11 22.64 14.99
C VAL A 63 -25.64 23.90 14.27
N PRO A 64 -26.19 25.09 14.61
CA PRO A 64 -25.73 26.33 14.01
C PRO A 64 -24.31 26.63 14.48
N VAL A 65 -23.42 26.91 13.53
CA VAL A 65 -22.07 27.38 13.78
C VAL A 65 -22.15 28.89 14.04
N ALA A 66 -21.56 29.32 15.15
CA ALA A 66 -21.41 30.73 15.46
C ALA A 66 -20.29 31.32 14.60
N ASP A 67 -20.61 31.71 13.38
CA ASP A 67 -19.67 32.41 12.51
C ASP A 67 -19.81 33.93 12.73
N VAL A 68 -18.76 34.54 13.30
CA VAL A 68 -18.72 35.97 13.65
C VAL A 68 -18.70 36.86 12.40
N SER A 69 -18.42 36.28 11.23
CA SER A 69 -18.32 36.99 9.96
C SER A 69 -19.66 37.15 9.22
N LYS A 70 -20.71 36.42 9.63
CA LYS A 70 -21.99 36.38 8.90
C LYS A 70 -23.05 37.31 9.48
N ALA A 71 -23.92 37.80 8.60
CA ALA A 71 -25.01 38.69 8.97
C ALA A 71 -26.03 38.00 9.88
N LYS A 72 -26.71 38.79 10.72
CA LYS A 72 -27.70 38.31 11.71
C LYS A 72 -28.80 37.47 11.02
N GLY A 73 -28.77 36.15 11.24
CA GLY A 73 -29.74 35.19 10.69
C GLY A 73 -29.16 34.21 9.66
N GLU A 74 -27.92 34.40 9.21
CA GLU A 74 -27.23 33.44 8.33
C GLU A 74 -26.26 32.60 9.17
N HIS A 75 -26.65 31.35 9.42
CA HIS A 75 -25.83 30.39 10.16
C HIS A 75 -25.48 29.22 9.25
N ASP A 76 -24.18 28.88 9.19
CA ASP A 76 -23.80 27.58 8.68
C ASP A 76 -24.23 26.51 9.68
N PHE A 77 -24.63 25.35 9.18
CA PHE A 77 -25.03 24.23 10.01
C PHE A 77 -24.00 23.13 9.93
N GLU A 78 -23.42 22.77 11.06
CA GLU A 78 -22.62 21.57 11.21
C GLU A 78 -23.49 20.39 11.63
N LEU A 79 -23.12 19.20 11.17
CA LEU A 79 -23.79 17.96 11.52
C LEU A 79 -23.11 17.38 12.77
N TYR A 80 -23.84 17.37 13.88
CA TYR A 80 -23.38 16.79 15.14
C TYR A 80 -24.02 15.42 15.35
N PRO A 81 -23.25 14.34 15.51
CA PRO A 81 -23.82 13.01 15.74
C PRO A 81 -24.61 13.02 17.07
N ILE A 82 -25.78 12.38 17.14
CA ILE A 82 -26.62 12.33 18.35
C ILE A 82 -26.84 10.89 18.83
N ALA A 83 -27.13 9.96 17.92
CA ALA A 83 -27.70 8.66 18.27
C ALA A 83 -27.02 7.46 17.60
N ARG A 84 -27.42 6.27 18.07
CA ARG A 84 -26.91 4.93 17.74
C ARG A 84 -25.57 4.63 18.41
N ASP A 85 -24.53 4.41 17.62
CA ASP A 85 -23.23 3.91 18.10
C ASP A 85 -22.25 5.07 18.31
N VAL A 86 -22.64 6.01 19.19
CA VAL A 86 -21.86 7.23 19.49
C VAL A 86 -21.62 7.29 20.99
N GLU A 87 -20.36 7.27 21.39
CA GLU A 87 -19.96 7.45 22.79
C GLU A 87 -19.38 8.86 22.98
N TYR A 88 -19.76 9.49 24.08
CA TYR A 88 -19.26 10.81 24.46
C TYR A 88 -18.39 10.72 25.69
N GLY A 89 -17.26 11.42 25.66
CA GLY A 89 -16.41 11.68 26.82
C GLY A 89 -16.47 13.14 27.24
N ILE A 90 -15.58 13.49 28.17
CA ILE A 90 -15.45 14.83 28.74
C ILE A 90 -14.03 15.29 28.44
N ALA A 91 -13.89 16.38 27.70
CA ALA A 91 -12.63 17.09 27.53
C ALA A 91 -12.60 18.29 28.47
N LYS A 92 -11.43 18.60 29.03
CA LYS A 92 -11.22 19.80 29.84
C LYS A 92 -10.48 20.84 29.01
N ASP A 93 -11.06 22.03 28.91
CA ASP A 93 -10.39 23.18 28.31
C ASP A 93 -9.24 23.68 29.20
N ASP A 94 -8.35 24.50 28.64
CA ASP A 94 -7.26 25.19 29.36
C ASP A 94 -7.74 26.00 30.59
N LYS A 95 -9.05 26.33 30.63
CA LYS A 95 -9.71 27.06 31.73
C LYS A 95 -10.39 26.13 32.75
N GLY A 96 -10.17 24.81 32.66
CA GLY A 96 -10.76 23.80 33.55
C GLY A 96 -12.25 23.55 33.36
N ARG A 97 -12.85 24.06 32.27
CA ARG A 97 -14.27 23.83 31.95
C ARG A 97 -14.43 22.51 31.23
N GLU A 98 -15.49 21.77 31.56
CA GLU A 98 -15.78 20.46 31.02
C GLU A 98 -16.69 20.56 29.79
N HIS A 99 -16.22 20.01 28.67
CA HIS A 99 -16.91 19.99 27.38
C HIS A 99 -17.21 18.55 26.99
N LYS A 100 -18.46 18.31 26.54
CA LYS A 100 -18.87 17.01 26.04
C LYS A 100 -18.30 16.81 24.63
N VAL A 101 -17.44 15.81 24.46
CA VAL A 101 -16.75 15.51 23.19
C VAL A 101 -17.09 14.09 22.74
N VAL A 102 -17.14 13.86 21.43
CA VAL A 102 -17.35 12.52 20.86
C VAL A 102 -16.05 11.73 20.95
N VAL A 103 -16.08 10.57 21.63
CA VAL A 103 -14.92 9.67 21.81
C VAL A 103 -15.03 8.43 20.92
N ARG A 104 -16.24 8.05 20.50
CA ARG A 104 -16.44 6.93 19.57
C ARG A 104 -17.58 7.20 18.60
N ILE A 105 -17.37 6.82 17.34
CA ILE A 105 -18.42 6.69 16.32
C ILE A 105 -18.23 5.33 15.64
N GLY A 106 -19.04 4.34 16.01
CA GLY A 106 -18.88 2.98 15.51
C GLY A 106 -17.51 2.39 15.85
N ARG A 107 -16.70 2.13 14.82
CA ARG A 107 -15.32 1.65 14.95
C ARG A 107 -14.28 2.76 15.09
N LEU A 108 -14.66 4.01 14.81
CA LEU A 108 -13.77 5.17 14.89
C LEU A 108 -13.65 5.59 16.36
N ARG A 109 -12.41 5.83 16.81
CA ARG A 109 -12.10 6.33 18.15
C ARG A 109 -11.44 7.69 18.04
N PHE A 110 -11.80 8.58 18.96
CA PHE A 110 -11.32 9.95 19.02
C PHE A 110 -10.76 10.24 20.42
N SER A 111 -9.72 11.05 20.47
CA SER A 111 -9.09 11.49 21.72
C SER A 111 -9.99 12.47 22.45
N ASP A 112 -10.07 12.31 23.77
CA ASP A 112 -10.63 13.27 24.72
C ASP A 112 -9.58 14.28 25.22
N GLY A 113 -8.35 14.23 24.69
CA GLY A 113 -7.22 15.07 25.06
C GLY A 113 -6.32 14.47 26.14
N THR A 114 -6.69 13.35 26.75
CA THR A 114 -5.87 12.68 27.78
C THR A 114 -5.07 11.50 27.25
N GLN A 115 -5.41 11.05 26.04
CA GLN A 115 -4.87 9.84 25.45
C GLN A 115 -3.54 10.13 24.74
N THR A 116 -2.60 9.20 24.86
CA THR A 116 -1.30 9.25 24.19
C THR A 116 -1.19 8.17 23.13
N GLU A 117 -0.51 8.47 22.02
CA GLU A 117 -0.16 7.49 20.99
C GLU A 117 1.33 7.49 20.68
N LYS A 118 1.84 6.32 20.30
CA LYS A 118 3.21 6.18 19.83
C LYS A 118 3.38 6.91 18.50
N GLY A 119 4.14 7.99 18.53
CA GLY A 119 4.53 8.73 17.34
C GLY A 119 6.04 8.77 17.18
N PHE A 120 6.49 9.30 16.04
CA PHE A 120 7.90 9.61 15.82
C PHE A 120 8.09 11.12 15.94
N ALA A 121 8.95 11.54 16.86
CA ALA A 121 9.39 12.91 17.01
C ALA A 121 10.86 13.03 16.60
N ARG A 122 11.26 14.18 16.06
CA ARG A 122 12.69 14.48 15.86
C ARG A 122 13.30 14.80 17.22
N GLY A 123 14.32 14.04 17.61
CA GLY A 123 15.18 14.37 18.73
C GLY A 123 16.02 15.62 18.44
N ILE A 124 16.66 16.15 19.48
CA ILE A 124 17.55 17.32 19.38
C ILE A 124 18.66 17.11 18.34
N ASP A 125 19.09 15.86 18.16
CA ASP A 125 20.12 15.45 17.19
C ASP A 125 19.59 15.23 15.76
N GLY A 126 18.34 15.61 15.47
CA GLY A 126 17.70 15.43 14.16
C GLY A 126 17.30 13.98 13.82
N LYS A 127 17.63 13.00 14.67
CA LYS A 127 17.22 11.60 14.52
C LYS A 127 15.76 11.41 14.93
N MET A 128 15.05 10.50 14.25
CA MET A 128 13.69 10.12 14.65
C MET A 128 13.73 9.21 15.89
N ILE A 129 12.99 9.59 16.92
CA ILE A 129 12.83 8.83 18.16
C ILE A 129 11.34 8.52 18.32
N MET A 130 11.02 7.28 18.69
CA MET A 130 9.66 6.89 19.04
C MET A 130 9.32 7.45 20.42
N LYS A 131 8.25 8.25 20.51
CA LYS A 131 7.80 8.86 21.75
C LYS A 131 6.28 8.76 21.84
N ASP A 132 5.77 8.60 23.06
CA ASP A 132 4.34 8.76 23.34
C ASP A 132 3.98 10.25 23.25
N LEU A 133 3.15 10.59 22.27
CA LEU A 133 2.65 11.94 22.01
C LEU A 133 1.23 12.07 22.54
N GLU A 134 0.95 13.16 23.25
CA GLU A 134 -0.40 13.51 23.67
C GLU A 134 -1.24 13.90 22.46
N MET A 135 -2.41 13.27 22.33
CA MET A 135 -3.28 13.47 21.17
C MET A 135 -4.29 14.58 21.46
N PRO A 136 -4.40 15.61 20.60
CA PRO A 136 -5.32 16.71 20.85
C PRO A 136 -6.78 16.23 20.82
N VAL A 137 -7.65 16.96 21.51
CA VAL A 137 -9.08 16.66 21.59
C VAL A 137 -9.69 16.53 20.19
N GLY A 138 -10.41 15.44 19.93
CA GLY A 138 -11.00 15.12 18.62
C GLY A 138 -10.04 14.48 17.61
N ALA A 139 -8.75 14.29 17.95
CA ALA A 139 -7.84 13.56 17.09
C ALA A 139 -8.23 12.09 17.01
N MET A 140 -8.15 11.50 15.82
CA MET A 140 -8.49 10.10 15.65
C MET A 140 -7.39 9.20 16.21
N LEU A 141 -7.80 8.13 16.90
CA LEU A 141 -6.93 7.19 17.59
C LEU A 141 -6.90 5.82 16.89
N ARG A 142 -5.83 5.07 17.15
CA ARG A 142 -5.54 3.71 16.70
C ARG A 142 -5.55 3.60 15.19
N THR A 143 -5.00 4.61 14.53
CA THR A 143 -4.84 4.60 13.09
C THR A 143 -3.53 3.88 12.75
N GLU A 144 -3.61 2.57 12.53
CA GLU A 144 -2.48 1.76 12.05
C GLU A 144 -2.44 1.81 10.52
N ASP A 145 -1.23 1.99 9.96
CA ASP A 145 -1.03 1.99 8.50
C ASP A 145 -1.31 0.59 7.93
N GLN A 146 -2.14 0.53 6.89
CA GLN A 146 -2.32 -0.69 6.10
C GLN A 146 -1.02 -1.18 5.43
N GLN A 147 0.08 -0.41 5.44
CA GLN A 147 1.36 -0.89 4.96
C GLN A 147 1.89 -2.13 5.67
N GLU A 148 1.46 -2.47 6.90
CA GLU A 148 1.77 -3.80 7.46
C GLU A 148 1.09 -4.94 6.68
N ARG A 149 -0.07 -4.70 6.05
CA ARG A 149 -0.66 -5.65 5.09
C ARG A 149 0.13 -5.72 3.79
N MET A 150 0.73 -4.61 3.35
CA MET A 150 1.60 -4.58 2.17
C MET A 150 3.00 -5.15 2.43
N LEU A 151 3.47 -5.16 3.68
CA LEU A 151 4.71 -5.80 4.12
C LEU A 151 4.57 -7.30 4.41
N GLY A 152 3.41 -7.91 4.11
CA GLY A 152 3.20 -9.36 4.25
C GLY A 152 2.15 -9.78 5.27
N GLY A 153 1.29 -8.87 5.76
CA GLY A 153 0.12 -9.26 6.54
C GLY A 153 -0.87 -10.08 5.70
N ASN A 154 -1.25 -11.26 6.20
CA ASN A 154 -2.22 -12.20 5.64
C ASN A 154 -3.62 -11.57 5.42
N GLY A 155 -3.78 -10.72 4.39
CA GLY A 155 -4.99 -9.91 4.23
C GLY A 155 -5.47 -9.66 2.81
N ALA A 156 -4.91 -10.31 1.79
CA ALA A 156 -5.57 -10.26 0.46
C ALA A 156 -6.69 -11.29 0.45
N GLY A 157 -7.91 -10.86 0.13
CA GLY A 157 -9.06 -11.75 -0.01
C GLY A 157 -8.81 -12.84 -1.06
N GLY A 158 -9.55 -13.95 -0.96
CA GLY A 158 -9.39 -15.11 -1.85
C GLY A 158 -9.39 -14.75 -3.34
N ALA A 159 -10.29 -13.85 -3.75
CA ALA A 159 -10.40 -13.38 -5.13
C ALA A 159 -9.12 -12.73 -5.69
N TYR A 160 -8.40 -11.94 -4.86
CA TYR A 160 -7.13 -11.32 -5.27
C TYR A 160 -6.04 -12.38 -5.49
N VAL A 161 -5.99 -13.38 -4.60
CA VAL A 161 -5.02 -14.48 -4.71
C VAL A 161 -5.27 -15.31 -5.97
N GLU A 162 -6.54 -15.58 -6.29
CA GLU A 162 -6.95 -16.29 -7.49
C GLU A 162 -6.58 -15.52 -8.77
N GLN A 163 -6.92 -14.23 -8.86
CA GLN A 163 -6.56 -13.40 -10.02
C GLN A 163 -5.05 -13.28 -10.20
N SER A 164 -4.30 -13.10 -9.11
CA SER A 164 -2.84 -13.06 -9.16
C SER A 164 -2.26 -14.37 -9.68
N ASN A 165 -2.77 -15.50 -9.19
CA ASN A 165 -2.34 -16.83 -9.61
C ASN A 165 -2.68 -17.14 -11.08
N LEU A 166 -3.86 -16.73 -11.55
CA LEU A 166 -4.27 -16.84 -12.95
C LEU A 166 -3.36 -16.03 -13.87
N TYR A 167 -3.00 -14.82 -13.46
CA TYR A 167 -2.04 -14.02 -14.21
C TYR A 167 -0.70 -14.74 -14.38
N PHE A 168 -0.13 -15.31 -13.31
CA PHE A 168 1.13 -16.05 -13.42
C PHE A 168 1.02 -17.27 -14.34
N ALA A 169 -0.12 -17.94 -14.33
CA ALA A 169 -0.38 -19.08 -15.21
C ALA A 169 -0.38 -18.64 -16.68
N GLN A 170 -1.06 -17.54 -17.00
CA GLN A 170 -1.10 -16.98 -18.35
C GLN A 170 0.27 -16.46 -18.80
N MET A 171 0.94 -15.66 -17.96
CA MET A 171 2.24 -15.06 -18.25
C MET A 171 3.31 -16.12 -18.58
N LEU A 172 3.33 -17.23 -17.84
CA LEU A 172 4.34 -18.28 -17.99
C LEU A 172 3.87 -19.41 -18.92
N GLY A 173 2.68 -19.32 -19.50
CA GLY A 173 2.07 -20.38 -20.31
C GLY A 173 1.96 -21.70 -19.54
N ALA A 174 1.69 -21.61 -18.24
CA ALA A 174 1.65 -22.71 -17.31
C ALA A 174 0.20 -23.05 -16.92
N ILE A 175 0.00 -24.27 -16.44
CA ILE A 175 -1.30 -24.69 -15.88
C ILE A 175 -1.59 -23.88 -14.61
N GLU A 176 -2.86 -23.59 -14.37
CA GLU A 176 -3.34 -22.93 -13.17
C GLU A 176 -2.79 -23.59 -11.90
N PRO A 177 -2.21 -22.81 -10.99
CA PRO A 177 -1.58 -23.34 -9.80
C PRO A 177 -2.65 -23.80 -8.81
N ARG A 178 -2.49 -25.02 -8.33
CA ARG A 178 -3.26 -25.54 -7.20
C ARG A 178 -2.39 -25.57 -5.97
N TYR A 179 -2.82 -24.91 -4.90
CA TYR A 179 -2.13 -25.05 -3.61
C TYR A 179 -2.27 -26.48 -3.08
N VAL A 180 -1.14 -27.10 -2.76
CA VAL A 180 -1.09 -28.42 -2.12
C VAL A 180 -0.41 -28.23 -0.78
N LYS A 181 -1.18 -28.42 0.31
CA LYS A 181 -0.64 -28.32 1.66
C LYS A 181 0.49 -29.34 1.82
N GLY A 182 1.67 -28.87 2.22
CA GLY A 182 2.80 -29.73 2.48
C GLY A 182 2.45 -30.80 3.51
N THR A 183 2.83 -32.04 3.23
CA THR A 183 2.80 -33.13 4.21
C THR A 183 4.03 -33.06 5.10
N GLU A 184 4.01 -33.76 6.23
CA GLU A 184 5.18 -33.90 7.09
C GLU A 184 6.40 -34.37 6.28
N ARG A 185 7.55 -33.74 6.52
CA ARG A 185 8.80 -34.18 5.90
C ARG A 185 9.09 -35.60 6.39
N ARG A 186 9.28 -36.53 5.46
CA ARG A 186 9.76 -37.87 5.80
C ARG A 186 11.12 -37.72 6.47
N GLN A 187 11.19 -38.11 7.74
CA GLN A 187 12.46 -38.16 8.46
C GLN A 187 13.24 -39.36 7.94
N GLY A 188 14.33 -39.10 7.23
CA GLY A 188 15.24 -40.12 6.71
C GLY A 188 16.68 -39.69 6.95
N ARG A 189 17.59 -40.65 6.88
CA ARG A 189 19.03 -40.38 6.94
C ARG A 189 19.41 -39.45 5.78
N SER A 190 20.07 -38.34 6.10
CA SER A 190 20.69 -37.48 5.10
C SER A 190 21.96 -38.17 4.57
N TYR A 191 22.07 -38.32 3.26
CA TYR A 191 23.27 -38.84 2.59
C TYR A 191 24.17 -37.68 2.14
N SER A 192 25.48 -37.92 2.13
CA SER A 192 26.42 -36.97 1.53
C SER A 192 26.31 -36.94 0.00
N ALA A 193 26.86 -35.90 -0.63
CA ALA A 193 26.87 -35.78 -2.10
C ALA A 193 27.61 -36.95 -2.78
N ASP A 194 28.63 -37.50 -2.13
CA ASP A 194 29.39 -38.62 -2.69
C ASP A 194 28.68 -39.96 -2.46
N GLU A 195 28.06 -40.15 -1.28
CA GLU A 195 27.21 -41.32 -1.00
C GLU A 195 26.00 -41.39 -1.94
N THR A 196 25.40 -40.25 -2.29
CA THR A 196 24.27 -40.23 -3.24
C THR A 196 24.71 -40.58 -4.66
N ARG A 197 25.90 -40.18 -5.09
CA ARG A 197 26.46 -40.52 -6.41
C ARG A 197 26.73 -42.01 -6.55
N THR A 198 27.31 -42.64 -5.53
CA THR A 198 27.58 -44.08 -5.54
C THR A 198 26.27 -44.88 -5.54
N MET A 199 25.31 -44.52 -4.69
CA MET A 199 23.99 -45.16 -4.67
C MET A 199 23.23 -45.03 -6.00
N LEU A 200 23.35 -43.89 -6.69
CA LEU A 200 22.77 -43.72 -8.02
C LEU A 200 23.47 -44.63 -9.05
N ALA A 201 24.80 -44.68 -9.05
CA ALA A 201 25.56 -45.53 -9.97
C ALA A 201 25.20 -47.02 -9.80
N ASP A 202 25.10 -47.49 -8.55
CA ASP A 202 24.69 -48.85 -8.22
C ASP A 202 23.25 -49.14 -8.66
N ALA A 203 22.34 -48.18 -8.50
CA ALA A 203 20.95 -48.30 -8.94
C ALA A 203 20.83 -48.39 -10.47
N TYR A 204 21.60 -47.59 -11.22
CA TYR A 204 21.64 -47.65 -12.67
C TYR A 204 22.26 -48.97 -13.17
N ALA A 205 23.33 -49.46 -12.54
CA ALA A 205 23.94 -50.74 -12.89
C ALA A 205 22.99 -51.93 -12.68
N ASN A 206 22.15 -51.86 -11.64
CA ASN A 206 21.17 -52.90 -11.31
C ASN A 206 19.84 -52.82 -12.08
N THR A 207 19.59 -51.76 -12.87
CA THR A 207 18.32 -51.58 -13.61
C THR A 207 18.54 -51.61 -15.13
N PRO A 208 18.45 -52.80 -15.77
CA PRO A 208 18.73 -52.95 -17.21
C PRO A 208 17.68 -52.31 -18.13
N VAL A 209 16.46 -52.04 -17.65
CA VAL A 209 15.43 -51.29 -18.39
C VAL A 209 14.92 -50.17 -17.50
N LEU A 210 15.23 -48.94 -17.89
CA LEU A 210 14.76 -47.74 -17.19
C LEU A 210 13.26 -47.50 -17.48
N PRO A 211 12.46 -47.11 -16.47
CA PRO A 211 11.07 -46.77 -16.69
C PRO A 211 10.96 -45.55 -17.63
N PRO A 212 9.90 -45.49 -18.47
CA PRO A 212 9.70 -44.38 -19.38
C PRO A 212 9.53 -43.07 -18.61
N VAL A 213 10.34 -42.06 -18.98
CA VAL A 213 10.30 -40.74 -18.36
C VAL A 213 9.01 -40.02 -18.75
N LYS A 214 8.07 -39.91 -17.80
CA LYS A 214 6.83 -39.16 -17.99
C LYS A 214 7.10 -37.66 -17.87
N ARG A 215 7.08 -36.94 -18.99
CA ARG A 215 7.16 -35.47 -19.02
C ARG A 215 5.79 -34.87 -18.75
N TYR A 216 5.72 -34.00 -17.73
CA TYR A 216 4.52 -33.25 -17.43
C TYR A 216 4.49 -31.92 -18.19
N ARG A 217 3.29 -31.37 -18.37
CA ARG A 217 3.09 -30.02 -18.90
C ARG A 217 3.73 -29.00 -17.96
N LYS A 218 4.10 -27.84 -18.48
CA LYS A 218 4.64 -26.72 -17.68
C LYS A 218 3.60 -26.32 -16.63
N GLY A 219 3.99 -26.32 -15.38
CA GLY A 219 3.13 -25.98 -14.25
C GLY A 219 3.87 -25.06 -13.28
N LEU A 220 3.09 -24.35 -12.47
CA LEU A 220 3.61 -23.46 -11.42
C LEU A 220 3.83 -24.22 -10.10
N PRO A 221 4.72 -23.73 -9.22
CA PRO A 221 4.95 -24.33 -7.92
C PRO A 221 3.68 -24.29 -7.04
N CYS A 222 3.37 -25.42 -6.40
CA CYS A 222 2.18 -25.60 -5.57
C CYS A 222 2.41 -25.35 -4.06
N GLY A 223 3.61 -24.90 -3.69
CA GLY A 223 4.09 -24.88 -2.29
C GLY A 223 3.54 -23.75 -1.44
N SER A 224 3.12 -22.65 -2.06
CA SER A 224 2.51 -21.49 -1.40
C SER A 224 1.09 -21.25 -1.94
N GLN A 225 0.23 -20.66 -1.11
CA GLN A 225 -1.11 -20.28 -1.55
C GLN A 225 -1.07 -19.16 -2.60
N ARG A 226 -0.05 -18.29 -2.51
CA ARG A 226 0.26 -17.24 -3.48
C ARG A 226 1.47 -17.63 -4.30
N VAL A 227 1.32 -17.73 -5.61
CA VAL A 227 2.43 -18.09 -6.50
C VAL A 227 3.55 -17.04 -6.49
N ALA A 228 3.20 -15.76 -6.28
CA ALA A 228 4.16 -14.66 -6.13
C ALA A 228 5.23 -14.88 -5.04
N GLU A 229 4.94 -15.72 -4.03
CA GLU A 229 5.91 -16.06 -2.97
C GLU A 229 7.08 -16.91 -3.46
N SER A 230 6.91 -17.61 -4.57
CA SER A 230 7.98 -18.37 -5.19
C SER A 230 8.97 -17.51 -5.98
N PHE A 231 8.65 -16.23 -6.22
CA PHE A 231 9.43 -15.30 -7.05
C PHE A 231 10.02 -14.17 -6.21
N LEU A 232 11.05 -14.47 -5.42
CA LEU A 232 11.73 -13.52 -4.52
C LEU A 232 12.23 -12.25 -5.24
N GLY A 233 12.72 -12.37 -6.48
CA GLY A 233 13.19 -11.23 -7.27
C GLY A 233 12.09 -10.26 -7.71
N MET A 234 10.82 -10.64 -7.57
CA MET A 234 9.66 -9.80 -7.93
C MET A 234 8.94 -9.25 -6.68
N GLN A 235 9.50 -9.47 -5.49
CA GLN A 235 8.97 -8.94 -4.23
C GLN A 235 9.69 -7.68 -3.80
N LYS A 236 8.95 -6.77 -3.17
CA LYS A 236 9.55 -5.59 -2.52
C LYS A 236 10.32 -6.05 -1.28
N GLY A 237 11.64 -5.87 -1.30
CA GLY A 237 12.47 -6.11 -0.13
C GLY A 237 12.06 -5.21 1.05
N LYS A 238 12.37 -5.64 2.27
CA LYS A 238 12.05 -4.93 3.53
C LYS A 238 12.58 -3.49 3.60
N LYS A 239 13.58 -3.14 2.77
CA LYS A 239 14.18 -1.79 2.69
C LYS A 239 13.70 -0.96 1.50
N GLY A 240 12.74 -1.44 0.70
CA GLY A 240 12.24 -0.71 -0.46
C GLY A 240 13.23 -0.61 -1.63
N GLU A 241 14.42 -1.19 -1.51
CA GLU A 241 15.37 -1.37 -2.61
C GLU A 241 14.85 -2.46 -3.55
N SER A 242 14.19 -2.04 -4.63
CA SER A 242 14.02 -2.86 -5.82
C SER A 242 14.02 -1.94 -7.03
N GLY A 243 14.97 -2.17 -7.94
CA GLY A 243 15.13 -1.43 -9.20
C GLY A 243 14.10 -1.77 -10.28
N SER A 244 13.00 -2.46 -9.92
CA SER A 244 11.91 -2.79 -10.83
C SER A 244 10.57 -2.53 -10.16
N VAL A 245 9.62 -1.99 -10.92
CA VAL A 245 8.21 -1.83 -10.51
C VAL A 245 7.71 -3.16 -9.97
N ALA A 246 7.24 -3.18 -8.72
CA ALA A 246 6.78 -4.40 -8.09
C ALA A 246 5.59 -4.98 -8.86
N TRP A 247 5.54 -6.30 -9.07
CA TRP A 247 4.48 -6.92 -9.86
C TRP A 247 3.08 -6.67 -9.27
N GLN A 248 2.98 -6.56 -7.94
CA GLN A 248 1.73 -6.17 -7.26
C GLN A 248 1.21 -4.82 -7.75
N ASP A 249 2.12 -3.87 -7.99
CA ASP A 249 1.77 -2.58 -8.56
C ASP A 249 1.34 -2.76 -10.01
N VAL A 250 2.04 -3.59 -10.80
CA VAL A 250 1.66 -3.87 -12.21
C VAL A 250 0.29 -4.54 -12.32
N SER A 251 -0.03 -5.56 -11.50
CA SER A 251 -1.34 -6.19 -11.49
C SER A 251 -2.43 -5.22 -11.03
N THR A 252 -2.14 -4.38 -10.04
CA THR A 252 -3.08 -3.33 -9.59
C THR A 252 -3.30 -2.30 -10.69
N HIS A 253 -2.26 -1.93 -11.44
CA HIS A 253 -2.36 -1.05 -12.59
C HIS A 253 -3.16 -1.66 -13.74
N ILE A 254 -3.06 -2.97 -13.98
CA ILE A 254 -3.87 -3.68 -14.99
C ILE A 254 -5.35 -3.63 -14.59
N VAL A 255 -5.69 -4.02 -13.36
CA VAL A 255 -7.08 -3.99 -12.87
C VAL A 255 -7.62 -2.56 -12.88
N ASN A 256 -6.83 -1.58 -12.42
CA ASN A 256 -7.22 -0.17 -12.45
C ASN A 256 -7.44 0.34 -13.89
N ARG A 257 -6.65 -0.15 -14.85
CA ARG A 257 -6.82 0.19 -16.27
C ARG A 257 -8.09 -0.42 -16.84
N GLU A 258 -8.39 -1.68 -16.55
CA GLU A 258 -9.64 -2.33 -16.97
C GLU A 258 -10.87 -1.63 -16.38
N VAL A 259 -10.83 -1.31 -15.08
CA VAL A 259 -11.88 -0.52 -14.40
C VAL A 259 -12.01 0.86 -15.04
N TRP A 260 -10.90 1.52 -15.38
CA TRP A 260 -10.91 2.83 -16.02
C TRP A 260 -11.47 2.77 -17.45
N GLU A 261 -11.09 1.77 -18.25
CA GLU A 261 -11.61 1.56 -19.60
C GLU A 261 -13.12 1.29 -19.57
N ALA A 262 -13.59 0.44 -18.64
CA ALA A 262 -15.02 0.21 -18.42
C ALA A 262 -15.75 1.48 -17.94
N THR A 263 -15.11 2.29 -17.11
CA THR A 263 -15.66 3.57 -16.63
C THR A 263 -15.82 4.58 -17.76
N ILE A 264 -14.80 4.70 -18.63
CA ILE A 264 -14.86 5.57 -19.81
C ILE A 264 -15.98 5.12 -20.74
N ALA A 265 -16.14 3.81 -20.97
CA ALA A 265 -17.20 3.27 -21.82
C ALA A 265 -18.62 3.55 -21.28
N MET A 266 -18.77 3.80 -19.97
CA MET A 266 -20.05 4.18 -19.34
C MET A 266 -20.31 5.69 -19.36
N LEU A 267 -19.29 6.51 -19.61
CA LEU A 267 -19.43 7.96 -19.64
C LEU A 267 -20.00 8.41 -20.99
N SER A 268 -20.76 9.51 -20.98
CA SER A 268 -21.22 10.13 -22.23
C SER A 268 -20.09 10.93 -22.88
N ASP A 269 -20.08 11.05 -24.21
CA ASP A 269 -19.13 11.91 -24.95
C ASP A 269 -19.20 13.38 -24.50
N ALA A 270 -20.38 13.82 -24.03
CA ALA A 270 -20.54 15.17 -23.50
C ALA A 270 -19.80 15.34 -22.17
N ASP A 271 -19.88 14.36 -21.27
CA ASP A 271 -19.21 14.39 -19.97
C ASP A 271 -17.69 14.24 -20.13
N THR A 272 -17.22 13.38 -21.04
CA THR A 272 -15.78 13.24 -21.32
C THR A 272 -15.21 14.54 -21.85
N ASN A 273 -15.87 15.19 -22.81
CA ASN A 273 -15.44 16.49 -23.34
C ASN A 273 -15.43 17.59 -22.27
N VAL A 274 -16.36 17.58 -21.32
CA VAL A 274 -16.37 18.54 -20.21
C VAL A 274 -15.19 18.29 -19.25
N LEU A 275 -14.87 17.03 -18.96
CA LEU A 275 -13.73 16.66 -18.10
C LEU A 275 -12.39 16.96 -18.79
N ASP A 276 -12.24 16.64 -20.06
CA ASP A 276 -11.05 16.95 -20.86
C ASP A 276 -10.87 18.47 -21.02
N GLY A 277 -11.97 19.19 -21.27
CA GLY A 277 -11.98 20.65 -21.29
C GLY A 277 -11.55 21.25 -19.95
N ALA A 278 -11.93 20.63 -18.83
CA ALA A 278 -11.57 21.11 -17.49
C ALA A 278 -10.07 21.02 -17.19
N LEU A 279 -9.33 20.11 -17.83
CA LEU A 279 -7.88 20.00 -17.70
C LEU A 279 -7.14 21.20 -18.31
N THR A 280 -7.71 21.82 -19.33
CA THR A 280 -7.09 22.93 -20.09
C THR A 280 -7.73 24.29 -19.81
N ALA A 281 -8.94 24.31 -19.22
CA ALA A 281 -9.67 25.52 -18.88
C ALA A 281 -8.91 26.39 -17.88
N ARG A 282 -8.86 27.70 -18.15
CA ARG A 282 -8.32 28.68 -17.19
C ARG A 282 -9.38 29.16 -16.22
N SER A 283 -10.65 29.03 -16.59
CA SER A 283 -11.78 29.42 -15.78
C SER A 283 -13.02 28.57 -16.03
N LEU A 284 -13.96 28.55 -15.08
CA LEU A 284 -15.25 27.88 -15.25
C LEU A 284 -16.10 28.47 -16.39
N ALA A 285 -15.80 29.69 -16.85
CA ALA A 285 -16.47 30.29 -17.99
C ALA A 285 -16.16 29.55 -19.31
N ASP A 286 -14.98 28.93 -19.39
CA ASP A 286 -14.49 28.25 -20.59
C ASP A 286 -15.25 26.94 -20.84
N LEU A 287 -15.89 26.39 -19.80
CA LEU A 287 -16.74 25.19 -19.85
C LEU A 287 -18.22 25.51 -20.13
N GLY A 288 -18.59 26.79 -20.17
CA GLY A 288 -19.96 27.25 -20.36
C GLY A 288 -20.22 27.84 -21.75
N ASP A 289 -21.47 27.74 -22.21
CA ASP A 289 -21.86 28.25 -23.53
C ASP A 289 -22.52 29.63 -23.42
N GLY A 290 -22.42 30.44 -24.49
CA GLY A 290 -23.11 31.72 -24.61
C GLY A 290 -22.26 32.97 -24.35
N SER A 291 -22.92 34.14 -24.23
CA SER A 291 -22.28 35.45 -24.36
C SER A 291 -21.81 36.10 -23.05
N HIS A 292 -22.61 36.06 -21.98
CA HIS A 292 -22.27 36.76 -20.74
C HIS A 292 -21.46 35.88 -19.76
N ARG A 293 -20.27 36.35 -19.36
CA ARG A 293 -19.31 35.60 -18.52
C ARG A 293 -19.93 34.95 -17.28
N ARG A 294 -20.73 35.70 -16.52
CA ARG A 294 -21.39 35.20 -15.29
C ARG A 294 -22.32 34.01 -15.55
N THR A 295 -22.97 33.98 -16.73
CA THR A 295 -23.85 32.88 -17.13
C THR A 295 -23.03 31.67 -17.52
N ARG A 296 -21.93 31.87 -18.25
CA ARG A 296 -20.99 30.79 -18.62
C ARG A 296 -20.38 30.13 -17.40
N GLU A 297 -19.92 30.91 -16.42
CA GLU A 297 -19.36 30.35 -15.17
C GLU A 297 -20.37 29.49 -14.40
N ARG A 298 -21.65 29.92 -14.34
CA ARG A 298 -22.72 29.14 -13.71
C ARG A 298 -23.01 27.85 -14.48
N GLN A 299 -23.03 27.91 -15.81
CA GLN A 299 -23.24 26.73 -16.64
C GLN A 299 -22.06 25.76 -16.57
N GLY A 300 -20.83 26.24 -16.72
CA GLY A 300 -19.62 25.44 -16.61
C GLY A 300 -19.50 24.76 -15.26
N ARG A 301 -19.81 25.46 -14.16
CA ARG A 301 -19.89 24.85 -12.83
C ARG A 301 -20.91 23.72 -12.76
N ARG A 302 -22.12 23.91 -13.32
CA ARG A 302 -23.17 22.88 -13.33
C ARG A 302 -22.77 21.67 -14.16
N LYS A 303 -22.23 21.89 -15.37
CA LYS A 303 -21.77 20.82 -16.26
C LYS A 303 -20.64 20.02 -15.62
N LEU A 304 -19.65 20.69 -15.04
CA LEU A 304 -18.52 20.02 -14.39
C LEU A 304 -18.96 19.19 -13.18
N HIS A 305 -19.87 19.72 -12.35
CA HIS A 305 -20.43 18.94 -11.24
C HIS A 305 -21.19 17.71 -11.74
N ALA A 306 -22.04 17.86 -12.76
CA ALA A 306 -22.78 16.74 -13.34
C ALA A 306 -21.84 15.67 -13.93
N ALA A 307 -20.83 16.08 -14.68
CA ALA A 307 -19.84 15.17 -15.25
C ALA A 307 -19.03 14.44 -14.16
N ASN A 308 -18.69 15.12 -13.07
CA ASN A 308 -18.00 14.50 -11.93
C ASN A 308 -18.92 13.51 -11.18
N ASP A 309 -20.19 13.85 -10.95
CA ASP A 309 -21.16 12.95 -10.33
C ASP A 309 -21.37 11.69 -11.18
N ASN A 310 -21.47 11.84 -12.51
CA ASN A 310 -21.56 10.74 -13.47
C ASN A 310 -20.29 9.89 -13.48
N LEU A 311 -19.09 10.49 -13.41
CA LEU A 311 -17.83 9.78 -13.29
C LEU A 311 -17.75 8.96 -12.01
N VAL A 312 -18.14 9.53 -10.86
CA VAL A 312 -18.17 8.82 -9.58
C VAL A 312 -19.19 7.67 -9.61
N ALA A 313 -20.34 7.87 -10.24
CA ALA A 313 -21.34 6.81 -10.41
C ALA A 313 -20.83 5.68 -11.33
N ALA A 314 -20.17 6.03 -12.43
CA ALA A 314 -19.56 5.07 -13.35
C ALA A 314 -18.45 4.27 -12.66
N LEU A 315 -17.56 4.93 -11.91
CA LEU A 315 -16.49 4.28 -11.13
C LEU A 315 -17.06 3.29 -10.10
N LYS A 316 -18.15 3.65 -9.42
CA LYS A 316 -18.81 2.75 -8.47
C LYS A 316 -19.42 1.53 -9.15
N LYS A 317 -19.89 1.67 -10.39
CA LYS A 317 -20.51 0.60 -11.15
C LYS A 317 -19.48 -0.33 -11.81
N SER A 318 -18.34 0.21 -12.24
CA SER A 318 -17.24 -0.57 -12.83
C SER A 318 -16.38 -1.28 -11.80
N ALA A 319 -16.35 -0.78 -10.56
CA ALA A 319 -15.65 -1.41 -9.43
C ALA A 319 -16.49 -2.41 -8.62
N ALA A 320 -17.79 -2.56 -8.93
CA ALA A 320 -18.72 -3.48 -8.26
C ALA A 320 -18.79 -4.82 -8.99
#